data_AF-A0A6I1ZXC2-F1
#
_entry.id   AF-A0A6I1ZXC2-F1
#
_cell.length_a   1.000
_cell.length_b   1.000
_cell.length_c   1.000
_cell.angle_alpha   90.00
_cell.angle_beta   90.00
_cell.angle_gamma   90.00
#
_symmetry.space_group_name_H-M   'P 1'
#
loop_
_entity.id
_entity.type
_entity.pdbx_description
1 polymer ?
#
loop_
_entity_poly.entity_id
_entity_poly.type
_entity_poly.pdbx_seq_one_letter_code
_entity_poly.pdbx_strand_id
1 'polypeptide(L)'
;MKAESKLNRLALFLLILLFALFSCRNVFSPSDTLEQDPIVGRWDWILTISGWFSQTPEDAGYHWVLQFTSKGVLKSWKSDTLEWGAVWQIDEYLVPDTSSQYVDALFIDDSVHYGVLYEGADTLIFDMNAIGWEDAPRHWFRRLKE
;
A
#
# COMPACT_ATOMS: atom_id res chain seq x y z
N MET A 1 -11.55 71.19 -2.92
CA MET A 1 -11.75 69.92 -3.67
C MET A 1 -10.51 69.04 -3.49
N LYS A 2 -10.55 68.02 -2.64
CA LYS A 2 -9.45 67.04 -2.42
C LYS A 2 -9.97 65.77 -1.73
N ALA A 3 -11.09 65.22 -2.22
CA ALA A 3 -11.73 64.02 -1.65
C ALA A 3 -11.67 62.78 -2.57
N GLU A 4 -11.11 62.89 -3.78
CA GLU A 4 -11.22 61.81 -4.78
C GLU A 4 -10.09 60.77 -4.70
N SER A 5 -8.89 61.10 -4.19
CA SER A 5 -7.77 60.15 -4.23
C SER A 5 -7.76 59.10 -3.10
N LYS A 6 -8.45 59.35 -1.98
CA LYS A 6 -8.54 58.40 -0.85
C LYS A 6 -9.57 57.30 -1.10
N LEU A 7 -10.67 57.62 -1.80
CA LEU A 7 -11.72 56.66 -2.14
C LEU A 7 -11.19 55.55 -3.06
N ASN A 8 -10.34 55.92 -4.01
CA ASN A 8 -9.74 54.97 -4.97
C ASN A 8 -8.77 53.98 -4.32
N ARG A 9 -8.05 54.38 -3.26
CA ARG A 9 -7.12 53.47 -2.56
C ARG A 9 -7.86 52.48 -1.67
N LEU A 10 -8.93 52.93 -1.01
CA LEU A 10 -9.79 52.07 -0.20
C LEU A 10 -10.52 51.05 -1.09
N ALA A 11 -11.06 51.50 -2.22
CA ALA A 11 -11.71 50.62 -3.20
C ALA A 11 -10.73 49.59 -3.77
N LEU A 12 -9.50 49.99 -4.10
CA LEU A 12 -8.47 49.07 -4.59
C LEU A 12 -8.07 48.03 -3.52
N PHE A 13 -7.92 48.45 -2.26
CA PHE A 13 -7.61 47.54 -1.15
C PHE A 13 -8.73 46.53 -0.91
N LEU A 14 -9.99 46.98 -0.94
CA LEU A 14 -11.16 46.11 -0.83
C LEU A 14 -11.25 45.12 -2.00
N LEU A 15 -10.89 45.55 -3.21
CA LEU A 15 -10.92 44.71 -4.40
C LEU A 15 -9.84 43.63 -4.35
N ILE A 16 -8.64 43.96 -3.87
CA ILE A 16 -7.56 42.97 -3.61
C ILE A 16 -7.96 41.99 -2.51
N LEU A 17 -8.57 42.48 -1.43
CA LEU A 17 -9.05 41.64 -0.32
C LEU A 17 -10.15 40.68 -0.79
N LEU A 18 -11.10 41.16 -1.59
CA LEU A 18 -12.13 40.32 -2.22
C LEU A 18 -11.49 39.29 -3.15
N PHE A 19 -10.52 39.68 -3.97
CA PHE A 19 -9.82 38.73 -4.84
C PHE A 19 -9.06 37.65 -4.06
N ALA A 20 -8.44 38.01 -2.92
CA ALA A 20 -7.77 37.06 -2.04
C ALA A 20 -8.76 36.10 -1.35
N LEU A 21 -9.92 36.60 -0.92
CA LEU A 21 -10.99 35.79 -0.31
C LEU A 21 -11.67 34.85 -1.31
N PHE A 22 -11.85 35.28 -2.56
CA PHE A 22 -12.41 34.43 -3.63
C PHE A 22 -11.39 33.45 -4.21
N SER A 23 -10.10 33.78 -4.22
CA SER A 23 -9.04 32.87 -4.70
C SER A 23 -8.74 31.73 -3.73
N CYS A 24 -9.18 31.81 -2.47
CA CYS A 24 -9.09 30.70 -1.52
C CYS A 24 -10.20 29.65 -1.66
N ARG A 25 -11.16 29.80 -2.60
CA ARG A 25 -12.34 28.92 -2.66
C ARG A 25 -12.26 27.77 -3.67
N ASN A 26 -11.11 27.55 -4.31
CA ASN A 26 -10.95 26.52 -5.36
C ASN A 26 -9.76 25.55 -5.15
N VAL A 27 -9.41 25.21 -3.91
CA VAL A 27 -8.41 24.13 -3.62
C VAL A 27 -8.98 23.01 -2.73
N PHE A 28 -10.30 22.87 -2.69
CA PHE A 28 -10.93 21.67 -2.14
C PHE A 28 -11.98 21.19 -3.11
N SER A 29 -11.53 20.42 -4.09
CA SER A 29 -12.42 19.49 -4.79
C SER A 29 -12.95 18.53 -3.72
N PRO A 30 -14.27 18.29 -3.60
CA PRO A 30 -14.83 17.35 -2.62
C PRO A 30 -14.49 15.87 -2.93
N SER A 31 -13.48 15.59 -3.76
CA SER A 31 -12.99 14.26 -4.10
C SER A 31 -11.80 13.78 -3.26
N ASP A 32 -11.21 14.66 -2.43
CA ASP A 32 -10.04 14.32 -1.60
C ASP A 32 -10.40 13.86 -0.17
N THR A 33 -11.66 13.52 0.08
CA THR A 33 -11.90 12.47 1.08
C THR A 33 -11.32 11.19 0.48
N LEU A 34 -10.10 10.86 0.87
CA LEU A 34 -9.50 9.52 0.75
C LEU A 34 -10.58 8.51 1.13
N GLU A 35 -11.36 8.03 0.16
CA GLU A 35 -12.05 6.76 0.31
C GLU A 35 -10.92 5.76 0.46
N GLN A 36 -10.54 5.48 1.70
CA GLN A 36 -9.62 4.42 2.01
C GLN A 36 -10.31 3.15 1.50
N ASP A 37 -9.77 2.62 0.41
CA ASP A 37 -10.26 1.38 -0.18
C ASP A 37 -10.44 0.35 0.93
N PRO A 38 -11.61 -0.32 1.02
CA PRO A 38 -11.89 -1.27 2.09
C PRO A 38 -10.74 -2.27 2.23
N ILE A 39 -10.22 -2.41 3.45
CA ILE A 39 -9.12 -3.31 3.75
C ILE A 39 -9.68 -4.73 3.81
N VAL A 40 -9.11 -5.63 3.00
CA VAL A 40 -9.42 -7.09 3.03
C VAL A 40 -8.71 -7.75 4.20
N GLY A 41 -7.50 -7.28 4.49
CA GLY A 41 -6.77 -7.66 5.69
C GLY A 41 -5.37 -7.06 5.74
N ARG A 42 -4.76 -7.20 6.90
CA ARG A 42 -3.38 -6.81 7.17
C ARG A 42 -2.60 -8.00 7.73
N TRP A 43 -1.35 -8.12 7.33
CA TRP A 43 -0.46 -9.21 7.72
C TRP A 43 0.86 -8.63 8.20
N ASP A 44 1.25 -8.97 9.42
CA ASP A 44 2.45 -8.50 10.08
C ASP A 44 3.56 -9.55 10.00
N TRP A 45 4.76 -9.11 9.65
CA TRP A 45 5.92 -9.96 9.47
C TRP A 45 6.35 -10.58 10.80
N ILE A 46 6.62 -11.89 10.77
CA ILE A 46 7.03 -12.64 11.97
C ILE A 46 8.46 -13.17 11.80
N LEU A 47 8.78 -13.67 10.61
CA LEU A 47 10.01 -14.41 10.38
C LEU A 47 10.38 -14.38 8.91
N THR A 48 11.68 -14.29 8.63
CA THR A 48 12.27 -14.59 7.33
C THR A 48 13.20 -15.79 7.50
N ILE A 49 13.17 -16.75 6.57
CA ILE A 49 14.11 -17.87 6.50
C ILE A 49 14.73 -17.88 5.11
N SER A 50 16.06 -17.95 5.03
CA SER A 50 16.84 -18.06 3.80
C SER A 50 18.03 -18.98 4.06
N GLY A 51 18.02 -20.18 3.46
CA GLY A 51 19.01 -21.23 3.74
C GLY A 51 19.13 -21.53 5.23
N TRP A 52 20.31 -21.29 5.81
CA TRP A 52 20.62 -21.51 7.23
C TRP A 52 20.38 -20.28 8.12
N PHE A 53 19.89 -19.17 7.56
CA PHE A 53 19.68 -17.92 8.26
C PHE A 53 18.19 -17.70 8.55
N SER A 54 17.89 -17.20 9.74
CA SER A 54 16.56 -16.75 10.14
C SER A 54 16.63 -15.34 10.72
N GLN A 55 15.63 -14.51 10.42
CA GLN A 55 15.54 -13.14 10.93
C GLN A 55 14.12 -12.81 11.37
N THR A 56 13.99 -12.27 12.58
CA THR A 56 12.74 -11.69 13.11
C THR A 56 12.71 -10.16 12.92
N PRO A 57 11.54 -9.50 13.06
CA PRO A 57 11.44 -8.05 13.11
C PRO A 57 12.40 -7.40 14.12
N GLU A 58 12.53 -8.00 15.31
CA GLU A 58 13.41 -7.51 16.37
C GLU A 58 14.88 -7.56 15.97
N ASP A 59 15.32 -8.64 15.32
CA ASP A 59 16.69 -8.78 14.81
C ASP A 59 16.99 -7.77 13.70
N ALA A 60 15.98 -7.44 12.90
CA ALA A 60 16.12 -6.50 11.78
C ALA A 60 15.98 -5.03 12.18
N GLY A 61 15.41 -4.76 13.36
CA GLY A 61 15.18 -3.41 13.87
C GLY A 61 14.00 -2.68 13.20
N TYR A 62 13.08 -3.40 12.56
CA TYR A 62 11.87 -2.81 11.97
C TYR A 62 10.73 -3.82 11.87
N HIS A 63 9.50 -3.31 11.82
CA HIS A 63 8.30 -4.10 11.55
C HIS A 63 7.90 -3.94 10.08
N TRP A 64 7.33 -5.00 9.50
CA TRP A 64 6.88 -4.98 8.11
C TRP A 64 5.45 -5.49 8.01
N VAL A 65 4.55 -4.67 7.48
CA VAL A 65 3.14 -4.98 7.34
C VAL A 65 2.72 -4.93 5.87
N LEU A 66 2.01 -5.96 5.44
CA LEU A 66 1.32 -6.02 4.16
C LEU A 66 -0.17 -5.72 4.37
N GLN A 67 -0.74 -4.84 3.55
CA GLN A 67 -2.15 -4.48 3.58
C GLN A 67 -2.77 -4.70 2.21
N PHE A 68 -3.79 -5.55 2.16
CA PHE A 68 -4.53 -5.85 0.94
C PHE A 68 -5.86 -5.09 0.96
N THR A 69 -6.19 -4.42 -0.14
CA THR A 69 -7.44 -3.68 -0.31
C THR A 69 -8.36 -4.37 -1.32
N SER A 70 -9.67 -4.16 -1.18
CA SER A 70 -10.68 -4.78 -2.06
C SER A 70 -10.66 -4.25 -3.50
N LYS A 71 -9.92 -3.16 -3.76
CA LYS A 71 -9.69 -2.64 -5.11
C LYS A 71 -8.47 -3.25 -5.80
N GLY A 72 -7.88 -4.30 -5.25
CA GLY A 72 -6.72 -4.97 -5.84
C GLY A 72 -5.42 -4.19 -5.64
N VAL A 73 -5.31 -3.36 -4.60
CA VAL A 73 -4.04 -2.69 -4.24
C VAL A 73 -3.44 -3.29 -2.97
N LEU A 74 -2.17 -3.68 -3.06
CA LEU A 74 -1.33 -4.15 -1.98
C LEU A 74 -0.44 -2.99 -1.57
N LYS A 75 -0.35 -2.72 -0.26
CA LYS A 75 0.54 -1.71 0.32
C LYS A 75 1.49 -2.37 1.30
N SER A 76 2.76 -2.01 1.21
CA SER A 76 3.84 -2.50 2.06
C SER A 76 4.33 -1.38 2.96
N TRP A 77 4.35 -1.63 4.26
CA TRP A 77 4.68 -0.64 5.29
C TRP A 77 5.85 -1.11 6.14
N LYS A 78 6.88 -0.28 6.30
CA LYS A 78 8.03 -0.54 7.16
C LYS A 78 8.04 0.45 8.31
N SER A 79 7.84 -0.03 9.54
CA SER A 79 7.74 0.80 10.76
C SER A 79 6.88 2.05 10.55
N ASP A 80 5.62 1.83 10.13
CA ASP A 80 4.61 2.87 9.83
C ASP A 80 4.88 3.79 8.63
N THR A 81 5.97 3.56 7.90
CA THR A 81 6.27 4.27 6.65
C THR A 81 5.82 3.43 5.46
N LEU A 82 5.03 4.02 4.55
CA LEU A 82 4.66 3.36 3.31
C LEU A 82 5.91 3.25 2.42
N GLU A 83 6.36 2.03 2.14
CA GLU A 83 7.52 1.79 1.28
C GLU A 83 7.10 1.72 -0.19
N TRP A 84 6.07 0.92 -0.49
CA TRP A 84 5.60 0.69 -1.85
C TRP A 84 4.14 0.22 -1.89
N GLY A 85 3.53 0.32 -3.07
CA GLY A 85 2.24 -0.29 -3.36
C GLY A 85 2.21 -0.83 -4.79
N ALA A 86 1.48 -1.92 -4.99
CA ALA A 86 1.40 -2.66 -6.24
C ALA A 86 -0.02 -3.16 -6.46
N VAL A 87 -0.35 -3.52 -7.70
CA VAL A 87 -1.61 -4.22 -7.99
C VAL A 87 -1.46 -5.67 -7.54
N TRP A 88 -2.50 -6.22 -6.92
CA TRP A 88 -2.56 -7.65 -6.59
C TRP A 88 -3.84 -8.30 -7.10
N GLN A 89 -3.72 -9.57 -7.44
CA GLN A 89 -4.84 -10.45 -7.77
C GLN A 89 -4.53 -11.87 -7.31
N ILE A 90 -5.58 -12.62 -6.98
CA ILE A 90 -5.49 -14.06 -6.78
C ILE A 90 -6.11 -14.70 -8.01
N ASP A 91 -5.39 -15.62 -8.64
CA ASP A 91 -5.87 -16.36 -9.82
C ASP A 91 -5.32 -17.79 -9.81
N GLU A 92 -5.95 -18.69 -10.56
CA GLU A 92 -5.50 -20.07 -10.72
C GLU A 92 -4.25 -20.11 -11.60
N TYR A 93 -3.19 -20.74 -11.10
CA TYR A 93 -1.92 -20.89 -11.80
C TYR A 93 -1.58 -22.35 -12.07
N LEU A 94 -1.25 -22.66 -13.32
CA LEU A 94 -0.81 -23.99 -13.74
C LEU A 94 0.66 -24.22 -13.36
N VAL A 95 0.91 -25.17 -12.46
CA VAL A 95 2.27 -25.51 -12.00
C VAL A 95 3.09 -26.10 -13.17
N PRO A 96 4.21 -25.46 -13.59
CA PRO A 96 4.96 -25.83 -14.80
C PRO A 96 5.46 -27.28 -14.81
N ASP A 97 5.79 -27.82 -13.64
CA ASP A 97 6.47 -29.11 -13.51
C ASP A 97 5.54 -30.31 -13.25
N THR A 98 4.25 -30.06 -13.00
CA THR A 98 3.27 -31.15 -12.75
C THR A 98 2.22 -31.28 -13.86
N SER A 99 2.27 -30.41 -14.88
CA SER A 99 1.50 -30.42 -16.15
C SER A 99 -0.03 -30.57 -16.05
N SER A 100 -0.61 -30.65 -14.86
CA SER A 100 -2.04 -30.89 -14.65
C SER A 100 -2.57 -30.37 -13.31
N GLN A 101 -1.76 -29.65 -12.53
CA GLN A 101 -2.17 -29.12 -11.24
C GLN A 101 -2.28 -27.60 -11.30
N TYR A 102 -3.48 -27.11 -10.99
CA TYR A 102 -3.72 -25.69 -10.72
C TYR A 102 -3.64 -25.43 -9.23
N VAL A 103 -3.10 -24.28 -8.86
CA VAL A 103 -3.05 -23.78 -7.48
C VAL A 103 -3.45 -22.31 -7.48
N ASP A 104 -4.12 -21.85 -6.43
CA ASP A 104 -4.34 -20.42 -6.22
C ASP A 104 -2.97 -19.74 -6.05
N ALA A 105 -2.66 -18.77 -6.90
CA ALA A 105 -1.45 -17.98 -6.83
C ALA A 105 -1.78 -16.51 -6.58
N LEU A 106 -0.91 -15.84 -5.82
CA LEU A 106 -0.96 -14.40 -5.65
C LEU A 106 -0.04 -13.76 -6.68
N PHE A 107 -0.62 -12.92 -7.52
CA PHE A 107 0.10 -12.11 -8.49
C PHE A 107 0.24 -10.71 -7.92
N ILE A 108 1.45 -10.18 -7.94
CA ILE A 108 1.75 -8.80 -7.57
C ILE A 108 2.48 -8.15 -8.73
N ASP A 109 1.84 -7.15 -9.32
CA ASP A 109 2.15 -6.65 -10.65
C ASP A 109 2.32 -7.83 -11.65
N ASP A 110 3.50 -7.99 -12.25
CA ASP A 110 3.80 -9.06 -13.21
C ASP A 110 4.47 -10.30 -12.57
N SER A 111 4.62 -10.33 -11.23
CA SER A 111 5.31 -11.40 -10.51
C SER A 111 4.34 -12.44 -9.94
N VAL A 112 4.69 -13.72 -10.07
CA VAL A 112 3.90 -14.85 -9.54
C VAL A 112 4.52 -15.34 -8.24
N HIS A 113 3.76 -15.33 -7.16
CA HIS A 113 4.23 -15.80 -5.85
C HIS A 113 3.54 -17.11 -5.46
N TYR A 114 4.35 -18.15 -5.25
CA TYR A 114 3.91 -19.48 -4.82
C TYR A 114 3.96 -19.61 -3.30
N GLY A 115 3.17 -20.56 -2.78
CA GLY A 115 3.24 -20.89 -1.36
C GLY A 115 2.46 -19.94 -0.47
N VAL A 116 1.39 -19.33 -0.99
CA VAL A 116 0.34 -18.77 -0.13
C VAL A 116 -0.33 -19.96 0.58
N LEU A 117 0.31 -20.42 1.66
CA LEU A 117 -0.26 -21.36 2.59
C LEU A 117 -1.39 -20.63 3.32
N TYR A 118 -2.55 -20.55 2.65
CA TYR A 118 -3.86 -20.32 3.26
C TYR A 118 -4.25 -21.45 4.22
N GLU A 119 -3.34 -22.36 4.58
CA GLU A 119 -3.62 -23.45 5.49
C GLU A 119 -3.65 -22.93 6.93
N GLY A 120 -4.79 -22.32 7.27
CA GLY A 120 -5.15 -21.79 8.58
C GLY A 120 -5.88 -20.44 8.60
N ALA A 121 -6.22 -19.85 7.44
CA ALA A 121 -6.90 -18.54 7.26
C ALA A 121 -6.15 -17.27 7.71
N ASP A 122 -5.16 -17.39 8.61
CA ASP A 122 -4.51 -16.24 9.26
C ASP A 122 -3.00 -16.11 9.00
N THR A 123 -2.38 -16.97 8.19
CA THR A 123 -0.94 -16.88 7.90
C THR A 123 -0.72 -16.69 6.41
N LEU A 124 0.16 -15.77 6.04
CA LEU A 124 0.58 -15.52 4.66
C LEU A 124 2.07 -15.85 4.57
N ILE A 125 2.44 -16.75 3.66
CA ILE A 125 3.84 -17.06 3.36
C ILE A 125 4.13 -16.51 1.99
N PHE A 126 5.22 -15.75 1.89
CA PHE A 126 5.57 -14.98 0.73
C PHE A 126 7.01 -15.29 0.32
N ASP A 127 7.18 -15.89 -0.85
CA ASP A 127 8.49 -15.99 -1.50
C ASP A 127 8.61 -14.81 -2.46
N MET A 128 9.38 -13.79 -2.08
CA MET A 128 9.53 -12.59 -2.92
C MET A 128 10.29 -12.86 -4.22
N ASN A 129 11.05 -13.96 -4.28
CA ASN A 129 11.80 -14.34 -5.46
C ASN A 129 11.05 -15.48 -6.15
N ALA A 130 10.11 -15.09 -7.00
CA ALA A 130 9.41 -16.02 -7.88
C ALA A 130 10.42 -16.92 -8.62
N ILE A 131 10.32 -18.23 -8.34
CA ILE A 131 10.96 -19.37 -9.05
C ILE A 131 12.40 -19.71 -8.61
N GLY A 132 12.52 -20.88 -7.97
CA GLY A 132 13.55 -21.88 -8.34
C GLY A 132 14.86 -21.91 -7.56
N TRP A 133 15.02 -21.15 -6.48
CA TRP A 133 16.23 -21.21 -5.67
C TRP A 133 15.88 -21.76 -4.30
N GLU A 134 16.45 -22.92 -3.94
CA GLU A 134 16.24 -23.54 -2.62
C GLU A 134 16.57 -22.59 -1.44
N ASP A 135 17.36 -21.54 -1.71
CA ASP A 135 17.84 -20.55 -0.74
C ASP A 135 17.09 -19.20 -0.76
N ALA A 136 16.06 -19.02 -1.61
CA ALA A 136 15.31 -17.76 -1.65
C ALA A 136 14.71 -17.41 -0.26
N PRO A 137 14.78 -16.14 0.18
CA PRO A 137 14.19 -15.73 1.44
C PRO A 137 12.67 -15.87 1.37
N ARG A 138 12.15 -16.71 2.25
CA ARG A 138 10.72 -16.84 2.48
C ARG A 138 10.36 -15.97 3.68
N HIS A 139 9.24 -15.28 3.58
CA HIS A 139 8.73 -14.41 4.62
C HIS A 139 7.41 -14.97 5.15
N TRP A 140 7.31 -15.10 6.47
CA TRP A 140 6.09 -15.51 7.16
C TRP A 140 5.45 -14.28 7.76
N PHE A 141 4.18 -14.11 7.48
CA PHE A 141 3.35 -13.07 8.05
C PHE A 141 2.13 -13.67 8.72
N ARG A 142 1.67 -13.03 9.79
CA ARG A 142 0.42 -13.36 10.49
C ARG A 142 -0.57 -12.24 10.35
N ARG A 143 -1.81 -12.62 10.11
CA ARG A 143 -2.94 -11.71 9.99
C ARG A 143 -3.12 -10.95 11.30
N LEU A 144 -3.20 -9.64 11.18
CA LEU A 144 -3.59 -8.77 12.28
C LEU A 144 -5.10 -8.93 12.48
N LYS A 145 -5.51 -9.22 13.71
CA LYS A 145 -6.92 -9.19 14.10
C LYS A 145 -7.32 -7.73 14.27
N GLU A 146 -8.30 -7.30 13.48
CA GLU A 146 -8.91 -5.97 13.58
C GLU A 146 -9.94 -5.92 14.74
#